data_AF-A0A0G0N667-F1
#
_entry.id   AF-A0A0G0N667-F1
#
_cell.length_a   1.000
_cell.length_b   1.000
_cell.length_c   1.000
_cell.angle_alpha   90.00
_cell.angle_beta   90.00
_cell.angle_gamma   90.00
#
_symmetry.space_group_name_H-M   'P 1'
#
loop_
_entity.id
_entity.type
_entity.pdbx_description
1 polymer ?
#
loop_
_entity_poly.entity_id
_entity_poly.type
_entity_poly.pdbx_seq_one_letter_code
_entity_poly.pdbx_strand_id
1 'polypeptide(L)'
;MKKSKLILIVFSSFTLFQFLLISKNQIPLSIDEAERYLSAKTINTNGNSLFPVPTFYLIPFSLSNNTIYQARIPQLLAGLFLLLTMWLLMQKMAGKILKEKLIFIYLALIIVISPWLQSLILFHLPETLSLIFFCLAIIILIKITEDSDNKKHWILLEISMLLFAFSSWPGLIVSFIFPIFIF
;
A
#
# COMPACT_ATOMS: atom_id res chain seq x y z
N MET A 1 21.31 6.54 13.23
CA MET A 1 20.98 5.45 12.28
C MET A 1 20.40 4.17 12.91
N LYS A 2 20.64 3.80 14.19
CA LYS A 2 20.13 2.52 14.75
C LYS A 2 18.64 2.51 15.16
N LYS A 3 18.07 3.63 15.64
CA LYS A 3 16.67 3.67 16.15
C LYS A 3 15.61 3.60 15.04
N SER A 4 15.89 4.12 13.86
CA SER A 4 14.90 4.24 12.78
C SER A 4 14.62 2.90 12.08
N LYS A 5 15.65 2.04 11.95
CA LYS A 5 15.50 0.65 11.46
C LYS A 5 14.75 -0.25 12.45
N LEU A 6 15.00 -0.08 13.75
CA LEU A 6 14.31 -0.82 14.80
C LEU A 6 12.80 -0.58 14.74
N ILE A 7 12.40 0.67 14.53
CA ILE A 7 11.00 1.08 14.44
C ILE A 7 10.31 0.40 13.24
N LEU A 8 10.93 0.40 12.06
CA LEU A 8 10.41 -0.32 10.89
C LEU A 8 10.23 -1.82 11.19
N ILE A 9 11.21 -2.47 11.83
CA ILE A 9 11.15 -3.89 12.17
C ILE A 9 10.02 -4.19 13.17
N VAL A 10 9.88 -3.36 14.21
CA VAL A 10 8.79 -3.50 15.19
C VAL A 10 7.43 -3.33 14.52
N PHE A 11 7.30 -2.43 13.55
CA PHE A 11 6.04 -2.27 12.82
C PHE A 11 5.73 -3.41 11.87
N SER A 12 6.71 -3.83 11.06
CA SER A 12 6.52 -4.96 10.14
C SER A 12 6.18 -6.24 10.91
N SER A 13 6.74 -6.43 12.10
CA SER A 13 6.39 -7.56 12.96
C SER A 13 5.00 -7.42 13.59
N PHE A 14 4.59 -6.22 14.01
CA PHE A 14 3.24 -5.98 14.52
C PHE A 14 2.16 -6.20 13.45
N THR A 15 2.34 -5.68 12.24
CA THR A 15 1.39 -5.90 11.13
C THR A 15 1.34 -7.36 10.71
N LEU A 16 2.49 -8.04 10.68
CA LEU A 16 2.55 -9.48 10.42
C LEU A 16 1.83 -10.28 11.51
N PHE A 17 1.98 -9.90 12.79
CA PHE A 17 1.27 -10.54 13.90
C PHE A 17 -0.25 -10.33 13.81
N GLN A 18 -0.71 -9.12 13.50
CA GLN A 18 -2.13 -8.83 13.27
C GLN A 18 -2.69 -9.63 12.08
N PHE A 19 -1.94 -9.69 10.97
CA PHE A 19 -2.30 -10.51 9.82
C PHE A 19 -2.44 -11.99 10.17
N LEU A 20 -1.50 -12.53 10.96
CA LEU A 20 -1.55 -13.91 11.42
C LEU A 20 -2.75 -14.17 12.34
N LEU A 21 -3.10 -13.24 13.23
CA LEU A 21 -4.29 -13.33 14.09
C LEU A 21 -5.58 -13.29 13.27
N ILE A 22 -5.69 -12.34 12.34
CA ILE A 22 -6.85 -12.21 11.43
C ILE A 22 -7.02 -13.44 10.56
N SER A 23 -5.90 -13.98 10.09
CA SER A 23 -5.86 -15.24 9.36
C SER A 23 -6.37 -16.37 10.25
N LYS A 24 -5.75 -16.60 11.42
CA LYS A 24 -6.12 -17.72 12.29
C LYS A 24 -7.57 -17.68 12.79
N ASN A 25 -8.15 -16.49 12.95
CA ASN A 25 -9.52 -16.30 13.43
C ASN A 25 -10.61 -16.39 12.33
N GLN A 26 -10.26 -16.73 11.09
CA GLN A 26 -11.23 -16.91 9.99
C GLN A 26 -12.19 -15.72 9.83
N ILE A 27 -11.67 -14.48 9.92
CA ILE A 27 -12.51 -13.30 9.68
C ILE A 27 -13.17 -13.46 8.31
N PRO A 28 -14.51 -13.41 8.22
CA PRO A 28 -15.23 -13.64 6.97
C PRO A 28 -14.68 -12.73 5.87
N LEU A 29 -14.50 -13.31 4.69
CA LEU A 29 -14.12 -12.56 3.50
C LEU A 29 -15.24 -11.57 3.17
N SER A 30 -14.86 -10.38 2.71
CA SER A 30 -15.83 -9.56 1.97
C SER A 30 -16.25 -10.29 0.69
N ILE A 31 -17.37 -9.88 0.10
CA ILE A 31 -17.88 -10.47 -1.15
C ILE A 31 -16.78 -10.38 -2.23
N ASP A 32 -16.15 -9.22 -2.37
CA ASP A 32 -15.06 -8.99 -3.33
C ASP A 32 -13.84 -9.88 -3.06
N GLU A 33 -13.46 -10.08 -1.80
CA GLU A 33 -12.35 -10.97 -1.43
C GLU A 33 -12.69 -12.44 -1.77
N ALA A 34 -13.93 -12.85 -1.55
CA ALA A 34 -14.40 -14.19 -1.87
C ALA A 34 -14.45 -14.44 -3.39
N GLU A 35 -14.93 -13.49 -4.17
CA GLU A 35 -14.94 -13.56 -5.64
C GLU A 35 -13.52 -13.68 -6.20
N ARG A 36 -12.57 -12.90 -5.68
CA ARG A 36 -11.16 -12.96 -6.07
C ARG A 36 -10.52 -14.29 -5.67
N TYR A 37 -10.79 -14.79 -4.45
CA TYR A 37 -10.31 -16.10 -3.99
C TYR A 37 -10.83 -17.23 -4.89
N LEU A 38 -12.12 -17.27 -5.17
CA LEU A 38 -12.75 -18.31 -5.98
C LEU A 38 -12.25 -18.27 -7.43
N SER A 39 -12.10 -17.08 -7.99
CA SER A 39 -11.63 -16.91 -9.36
C SER A 39 -10.13 -17.25 -9.48
N ALA A 40 -9.29 -16.89 -8.49
CA ALA A 40 -7.88 -17.27 -8.46
C ALA A 40 -7.70 -18.79 -8.32
N LYS A 41 -8.50 -19.41 -7.44
CA LYS A 41 -8.50 -20.86 -7.22
C LYS A 41 -8.91 -21.62 -8.48
N THR A 42 -9.96 -21.17 -9.17
CA THR A 42 -10.45 -21.82 -10.40
C THR A 42 -9.47 -21.71 -11.56
N ILE A 43 -8.76 -20.58 -11.71
CA ILE A 43 -7.66 -20.48 -12.68
C ILE A 43 -6.55 -21.47 -12.37
N ASN A 44 -6.13 -21.56 -11.09
CA ASN A 44 -5.05 -22.44 -10.69
C ASN A 44 -5.38 -23.93 -10.88
N THR A 45 -6.66 -24.31 -10.76
CA THR A 45 -7.07 -25.72 -10.95
C THR A 45 -7.48 -26.06 -12.38
N ASN A 46 -8.16 -25.15 -13.08
CA ASN A 46 -8.86 -25.45 -14.34
C ASN A 46 -8.38 -24.60 -15.54
N GLY A 47 -7.44 -23.67 -15.33
CA GLY A 47 -6.92 -22.77 -16.37
C GLY A 47 -7.86 -21.63 -16.79
N ASN A 48 -9.14 -21.66 -16.39
CA ASN A 48 -10.16 -20.68 -16.74
C ASN A 48 -10.88 -20.14 -15.50
N SER A 49 -11.22 -18.84 -15.50
CA SER A 49 -12.10 -18.20 -14.50
C SER A 49 -13.39 -17.68 -15.13
N LEU A 50 -14.42 -17.53 -14.28
CA LEU A 50 -15.65 -16.81 -14.58
C LEU A 50 -15.46 -15.28 -14.55
N PHE A 51 -14.49 -14.78 -13.78
CA PHE A 51 -14.20 -13.36 -13.60
C PHE A 51 -12.71 -13.05 -13.80
N PRO A 52 -12.35 -11.86 -14.30
CA PRO A 52 -10.96 -11.46 -14.43
C PRO A 52 -10.30 -11.32 -13.06
N VAL A 53 -9.16 -11.98 -12.88
CA VAL A 53 -8.35 -11.90 -11.66
C VAL A 53 -7.00 -11.28 -12.00
N PRO A 54 -6.53 -10.26 -11.27
CA PRO A 54 -5.20 -9.73 -11.47
C PRO A 54 -4.14 -10.81 -11.24
N THR A 55 -3.13 -10.88 -12.10
CA THR A 55 -2.07 -11.91 -12.07
C THR A 55 -1.35 -12.00 -10.72
N PHE A 56 -1.22 -10.89 -9.99
CA PHE A 56 -0.57 -10.88 -8.69
C PHE A 56 -1.38 -11.60 -7.59
N TYR A 57 -2.67 -11.85 -7.79
CA TYR A 57 -3.47 -12.74 -6.93
C TYR A 57 -3.27 -14.22 -7.27
N LEU A 58 -2.70 -14.56 -8.42
CA LEU A 58 -2.45 -15.96 -8.82
C LEU A 58 -1.15 -16.50 -8.24
N ILE A 59 -0.13 -15.64 -8.11
CA ILE A 59 1.21 -16.01 -7.61
C ILE A 59 1.15 -16.71 -6.24
N PRO A 60 0.39 -16.22 -5.23
CA PRO A 60 0.33 -16.89 -3.94
C PRO A 60 -0.31 -18.28 -3.99
N PHE A 61 -1.23 -18.51 -4.93
CA PHE A 61 -1.95 -19.79 -5.10
C PHE A 61 -1.12 -20.83 -5.85
N SER A 62 -0.17 -20.43 -6.70
CA SER A 62 0.76 -21.36 -7.34
C SER A 62 1.88 -21.85 -6.41
N LEU A 63 2.14 -21.14 -5.30
CA LEU A 63 3.23 -21.42 -4.37
C LEU A 63 2.86 -22.35 -3.20
N SER A 64 1.58 -22.51 -2.87
CA SER A 64 1.11 -23.23 -1.67
C SER A 64 -0.32 -23.75 -1.83
N ASN A 65 -0.77 -24.63 -0.95
CA ASN A 65 -2.15 -25.13 -0.93
C ASN A 65 -3.18 -23.99 -0.82
N ASN A 66 -4.27 -24.13 -1.61
CA ASN A 66 -5.41 -23.23 -1.84
C ASN A 66 -6.17 -22.80 -0.56
N THR A 67 -5.51 -22.09 0.34
CA THR A 67 -6.10 -21.57 1.58
C THR A 67 -6.62 -20.16 1.37
N ILE A 68 -7.67 -19.79 2.10
CA ILE A 68 -8.27 -18.45 2.07
C ILE A 68 -7.23 -17.36 2.38
N TYR A 69 -6.19 -17.70 3.15
CA TYR A 69 -5.09 -16.79 3.48
C TYR A 69 -4.29 -16.30 2.28
N GLN A 70 -4.21 -17.09 1.21
CA GLN A 70 -3.48 -16.70 0.01
C GLN A 70 -4.10 -15.49 -0.70
N ALA A 71 -5.42 -15.32 -0.61
CA ALA A 71 -6.09 -14.14 -1.14
C ALA A 71 -5.68 -12.85 -0.41
N ARG A 72 -5.23 -12.96 0.86
CA ARG A 72 -4.81 -11.80 1.66
C ARG A 72 -3.31 -11.50 1.58
N ILE A 73 -2.50 -12.37 0.97
CA ILE A 73 -1.06 -12.15 0.83
C ILE A 73 -0.74 -10.89 -0.02
N PRO A 74 -1.36 -10.65 -1.18
CA PRO A 74 -1.13 -9.44 -1.95
C PRO A 74 -1.47 -8.18 -1.15
N GLN A 75 -2.54 -8.24 -0.35
CA GLN A 75 -2.96 -7.15 0.54
C GLN A 75 -1.92 -6.86 1.61
N LEU A 76 -1.40 -7.90 2.28
CA LEU A 76 -0.32 -7.75 3.26
C LEU A 76 0.94 -7.15 2.64
N LEU A 77 1.35 -7.64 1.48
CA LEU A 77 2.54 -7.15 0.78
C LEU A 77 2.37 -5.69 0.36
N ALA A 78 1.20 -5.32 -0.15
CA ALA A 78 0.87 -3.93 -0.45
C ALA A 78 0.92 -3.08 0.82
N GLY A 79 0.33 -3.53 1.92
CA GLY A 79 0.39 -2.82 3.19
C GLY A 79 1.80 -2.59 3.73
N LEU A 80 2.66 -3.62 3.68
CA LEU A 80 4.07 -3.49 4.05
C LEU A 80 4.81 -2.52 3.12
N PHE A 81 4.51 -2.54 1.83
CA PHE A 81 5.09 -1.62 0.86
C PHE A 81 4.61 -0.18 1.10
N LEU A 82 3.33 0.04 1.44
CA LEU A 82 2.81 1.34 1.83
C LEU A 82 3.54 1.89 3.05
N LEU A 83 3.76 1.08 4.08
CA LEU A 83 4.51 1.50 5.26
C LEU A 83 5.93 1.93 4.90
N LEU A 84 6.59 1.18 4.01
CA LEU A 84 7.93 1.51 3.53
C LEU A 84 7.93 2.83 2.72
N THR A 85 6.96 3.03 1.82
CA THR A 85 6.89 4.25 0.99
C THR A 85 6.54 5.48 1.82
N MET A 86 5.59 5.38 2.76
CA MET A 86 5.29 6.47 3.68
C MET A 86 6.52 6.83 4.53
N TRP A 87 7.22 5.82 5.03
CA TRP A 87 8.46 6.03 5.77
C TRP A 87 9.54 6.74 4.94
N LEU A 88 9.74 6.34 3.68
CA LEU A 88 10.67 7.01 2.76
C LEU A 88 10.26 8.46 2.48
N LEU A 89 8.97 8.71 2.24
CA LEU A 89 8.44 10.05 2.03
C LEU A 89 8.71 10.94 3.25
N MET A 90 8.43 10.44 4.46
CA MET A 90 8.70 11.16 5.70
C MET A 90 10.18 11.44 5.90
N GLN A 91 11.07 10.52 5.51
CA GLN A 91 12.52 10.79 5.56
C GLN A 91 12.95 11.89 4.59
N LYS A 92 12.35 11.97 3.40
CA LYS A 92 12.62 13.04 2.44
C LYS A 92 12.08 14.39 2.90
N MET A 93 10.92 14.41 3.54
CA MET A 93 10.34 15.64 4.09
C MET A 93 11.00 16.09 5.38
N ALA A 94 11.57 15.18 6.16
CA ALA A 94 12.33 15.52 7.35
C ALA A 94 13.60 16.27 6.97
N GLY A 95 13.66 17.57 7.29
CA GLY A 95 14.84 18.38 7.07
C GLY A 95 16.07 17.85 7.82
N LYS A 96 17.21 18.53 7.66
CA LYS A 96 18.48 18.09 8.26
C LYS A 96 18.47 18.09 9.79
N ILE A 97 17.48 18.76 10.41
CA ILE A 97 17.39 18.99 11.85
C ILE A 97 16.88 17.75 12.59
N LEU A 98 17.57 17.37 13.68
CA LEU A 98 17.25 16.17 14.47
C LEU A 98 15.83 16.19 15.07
N LYS A 99 15.32 17.37 15.45
CA LYS A 99 13.97 17.55 16.01
C LYS A 99 12.89 17.23 14.98
N GLU A 100 13.04 17.69 13.74
CA GLU A 100 12.12 17.37 12.64
C GLU A 100 12.11 15.86 12.37
N LYS A 101 13.29 15.23 12.31
CA LYS A 101 13.40 13.76 12.16
C LYS A 101 12.66 12.98 13.25
N LEU A 102 12.70 13.45 14.50
CA LEU A 102 11.94 12.82 15.59
C LEU A 102 10.43 12.99 15.41
N ILE A 103 9.96 14.18 15.02
CA ILE A 103 8.54 14.42 14.73
C ILE A 103 8.04 13.49 13.63
N PHE A 104 8.79 13.34 12.53
CA PHE A 104 8.43 12.44 11.44
C PHE A 104 8.43 10.96 11.87
N ILE A 105 9.33 10.55 12.76
CA ILE A 105 9.33 9.19 13.33
C ILE A 105 8.08 8.95 14.19
N TYR A 106 7.69 9.91 15.03
CA TYR A 106 6.48 9.78 15.85
C TYR A 106 5.20 9.85 15.01
N LEU A 107 5.18 10.68 13.97
CA LEU A 107 4.04 10.77 13.06
C LEU A 107 3.85 9.45 12.29
N ALA A 108 4.94 8.79 11.88
CA ALA A 108 4.86 7.45 11.29
C ALA A 108 4.23 6.46 12.27
N LEU A 109 4.63 6.53 13.55
CA LEU A 109 4.13 5.66 14.62
C LEU A 109 2.62 5.86 14.86
N ILE A 110 2.15 7.10 14.86
CA ILE A 110 0.73 7.45 15.00
C ILE A 110 -0.08 6.94 13.81
N ILE A 111 0.44 7.13 12.58
CA ILE A 111 -0.21 6.69 11.35
C ILE A 111 -0.40 5.17 11.34
N VAL A 112 0.61 4.40 11.78
CA VAL A 112 0.55 2.92 11.82
C VAL A 112 -0.42 2.37 12.87
N ILE A 113 -0.55 3.05 14.00
CA ILE A 113 -1.49 2.64 15.05
C ILE A 113 -2.92 3.07 14.68
N SER A 114 -3.09 3.96 13.70
CA SER A 114 -4.42 4.43 13.32
C SER A 114 -5.30 3.27 12.84
N PRO A 115 -6.50 3.10 13.42
CA PRO A 115 -7.43 2.04 13.00
C PRO A 115 -7.81 2.13 11.52
N TRP A 116 -7.85 3.35 10.99
CA TRP A 116 -8.15 3.60 9.59
C TRP A 116 -7.08 3.04 8.65
N LEU A 117 -5.80 3.31 8.91
CA LEU A 117 -4.71 2.75 8.10
C LEU A 117 -4.63 1.22 8.25
N GLN A 118 -4.88 0.71 9.46
CA GLN A 118 -4.93 -0.74 9.67
C GLN A 118 -6.04 -1.38 8.86
N SER A 119 -7.25 -0.80 8.87
CA SER A 119 -8.36 -1.26 8.03
C SER A 119 -8.00 -1.24 6.55
N LEU A 120 -7.35 -0.15 6.09
CA LEU A 120 -6.87 -0.05 4.71
C LEU A 120 -5.91 -1.19 4.35
N ILE A 121 -4.85 -1.34 5.16
CA ILE A 121 -3.78 -2.33 4.98
C ILE A 121 -4.32 -3.76 5.04
N LEU A 122 -5.42 -4.02 5.75
CA LEU A 122 -5.94 -5.36 5.93
C LEU A 122 -7.04 -5.76 4.95
N PHE A 123 -7.81 -4.80 4.42
CA PHE A 123 -9.06 -5.11 3.70
C PHE A 123 -9.26 -4.35 2.37
N HIS A 124 -8.50 -3.30 2.09
CA HIS A 124 -8.79 -2.36 0.99
C HIS A 124 -7.60 -2.21 0.04
N LEU A 125 -7.42 -3.21 -0.85
CA LEU A 125 -6.30 -3.22 -1.79
C LEU A 125 -6.27 -2.01 -2.74
N PRO A 126 -7.37 -1.66 -3.43
CA PRO A 126 -7.36 -0.59 -4.40
C PRO A 126 -6.92 0.75 -3.78
N GLU A 127 -7.45 1.06 -2.60
CA GLU A 127 -7.12 2.25 -1.81
C GLU A 127 -5.66 2.21 -1.32
N THR A 128 -5.19 1.05 -0.86
CA THR A 128 -3.79 0.85 -0.43
C THR A 128 -2.82 1.11 -1.59
N LEU A 129 -3.09 0.55 -2.77
CA LEU A 129 -2.29 0.77 -3.98
C LEU A 129 -2.33 2.23 -4.42
N SER A 130 -3.51 2.85 -4.37
CA SER A 130 -3.67 4.26 -4.71
C SER A 130 -2.78 5.15 -3.83
N LEU A 131 -2.77 4.93 -2.52
CA LEU A 131 -1.92 5.65 -1.58
C LEU A 131 -0.42 5.40 -1.82
N ILE A 132 -0.02 4.17 -2.15
CA ILE A 132 1.37 3.84 -2.51
C ILE A 132 1.83 4.69 -3.69
N PHE A 133 1.06 4.66 -4.79
CA PHE A 133 1.42 5.38 -6.01
C PHE A 133 1.41 6.89 -5.79
N PHE A 134 0.46 7.40 -5.00
CA PHE A 134 0.43 8.80 -4.62
C PHE A 134 1.67 9.21 -3.80
N CYS A 135 2.08 8.42 -2.81
CA CYS A 135 3.30 8.66 -2.04
C CYS A 135 4.55 8.65 -2.93
N LEU A 136 4.62 7.71 -3.89
CA LEU A 136 5.71 7.64 -4.86
C LEU A 136 5.76 8.87 -5.77
N ALA A 137 4.61 9.37 -6.23
CA ALA A 137 4.53 10.61 -7.01
C ALA A 137 5.13 11.79 -6.23
N ILE A 138 4.79 11.95 -4.95
CA ILE A 138 5.36 13.02 -4.11
C ILE A 138 6.88 12.84 -3.93
N ILE A 139 7.36 11.60 -3.70
CA ILE A 139 8.80 11.32 -3.58
C ILE A 139 9.55 11.73 -4.86
N ILE A 140 8.96 11.46 -6.03
CA ILE A 140 9.52 11.84 -7.33
C ILE A 140 9.48 13.36 -7.50
N LEU A 141 8.39 14.02 -7.11
CA LEU A 141 8.29 15.49 -7.13
C LEU A 141 9.40 16.14 -6.30
N ILE A 142 9.63 15.67 -5.07
CA ILE A 142 10.75 16.15 -4.23
C ILE A 142 12.08 15.92 -4.96
N LYS A 143 12.25 14.76 -5.60
CA LYS A 143 13.48 14.48 -6.37
C LYS A 143 13.68 15.42 -7.56
N ILE A 144 12.61 15.76 -8.30
CA ILE A 144 12.64 16.72 -9.41
C ILE A 144 13.11 18.10 -8.92
N THR A 145 12.72 18.50 -7.71
CA THR A 145 13.15 19.77 -7.11
C THR A 145 14.58 19.76 -6.60
N GLU A 146 15.10 18.59 -6.19
CA GLU A 146 16.46 18.42 -5.65
C GLU A 146 17.52 18.26 -6.74
N ASP A 147 17.19 17.61 -7.86
CA ASP A 147 18.14 17.20 -8.90
C ASP A 147 17.57 17.46 -10.29
N SER A 148 18.16 18.41 -11.03
CA SER A 148 17.64 18.87 -12.33
C SER A 148 18.02 17.95 -13.50
N ASP A 149 18.92 17.00 -13.28
CA ASP A 149 19.37 16.09 -14.32
C ASP A 149 18.26 15.09 -14.68
N ASN A 150 17.99 14.95 -15.98
CA ASN A 150 16.89 14.14 -16.52
C ASN A 150 15.48 14.56 -16.05
N LYS A 151 15.24 15.85 -15.79
CA LYS A 151 13.94 16.39 -15.37
C LYS A 151 12.74 15.88 -16.18
N LYS A 152 12.86 15.77 -17.51
CA LYS A 152 11.79 15.25 -18.39
C LYS A 152 11.40 13.80 -18.05
N HIS A 153 12.38 12.95 -17.76
CA HIS A 153 12.12 11.55 -17.38
C HIS A 153 11.40 11.46 -16.04
N TRP A 154 11.85 12.25 -15.05
CA TRP A 154 11.23 12.27 -13.73
C TRP A 154 9.79 12.78 -13.76
N ILE A 155 9.50 13.82 -14.55
CA ILE A 155 8.14 14.33 -14.74
C ILE A 155 7.25 13.25 -15.37
N LEU A 156 7.74 12.53 -16.39
CA LEU A 156 6.96 11.45 -17.00
C LEU A 156 6.66 10.33 -16.00
N LEU A 157 7.64 9.98 -15.16
CA LEU A 157 7.47 8.98 -14.12
C LEU A 157 6.46 9.43 -13.05
N GLU A 158 6.50 10.70 -12.63
CA GLU A 158 5.54 11.29 -11.70
C GLU A 158 4.10 11.20 -12.25
N ILE A 159 3.90 11.61 -13.51
CA ILE A 159 2.59 11.54 -14.18
C ILE A 159 2.11 10.08 -14.22
N SER A 160 3.00 9.14 -14.54
CA SER A 160 2.66 7.72 -14.57
C SER A 160 2.21 7.22 -13.19
N MET A 161 2.90 7.60 -12.11
CA MET A 161 2.51 7.24 -10.75
C MET A 161 1.15 7.86 -10.36
N LEU A 162 0.87 9.10 -10.75
CA LEU A 162 -0.44 9.72 -10.52
C LEU A 162 -1.56 8.99 -11.29
N LEU A 163 -1.33 8.63 -12.56
CA LEU A 163 -2.29 7.84 -13.35
C LEU A 163 -2.54 6.47 -12.70
N PHE A 164 -1.51 5.80 -12.19
CA PHE A 164 -1.68 4.56 -11.43
C PHE A 164 -2.44 4.76 -10.11
N ALA A 165 -2.21 5.87 -9.40
CA ALA A 165 -2.95 6.18 -8.18
C ALA A 165 -4.45 6.34 -8.45
N PHE A 166 -4.80 7.12 -9.47
CA PHE A 166 -6.19 7.42 -9.82
C PHE A 166 -6.93 6.24 -10.44
N SER A 167 -6.25 5.44 -11.27
CA SER A 167 -6.84 4.21 -11.82
C SER A 167 -7.08 3.14 -10.75
N SER A 168 -6.23 3.08 -9.72
CA SER A 168 -6.40 2.12 -8.62
C SER A 168 -7.59 2.47 -7.74
N TRP A 169 -7.79 3.75 -7.42
CA TRP A 169 -8.96 4.20 -6.66
C TRP A 169 -9.41 5.60 -7.12
N PRO A 170 -10.45 5.68 -7.97
CA PRO A 170 -10.97 6.97 -8.45
C PRO A 170 -11.49 7.89 -7.34
N GLY A 171 -11.87 7.31 -6.19
CA GLY A 171 -12.26 8.06 -5.00
C GLY A 171 -11.17 9.00 -4.47
N LEU A 172 -9.89 8.72 -4.78
CA LEU A 172 -8.78 9.60 -4.46
C LEU A 172 -8.92 10.96 -5.17
N ILE A 173 -9.35 10.98 -6.44
CA ILE A 173 -9.62 12.23 -7.18
C ILE A 173 -10.74 13.01 -6.48
N VAL A 174 -11.83 12.33 -6.13
CA VAL A 174 -12.97 12.95 -5.45
C VAL A 174 -12.52 13.56 -4.12
N SER A 175 -11.62 12.89 -3.40
CA SER A 175 -11.05 13.38 -2.14
C SER A 175 -10.27 14.68 -2.29
N PHE A 176 -9.63 14.93 -3.45
CA PHE A 176 -8.92 16.17 -3.74
C PHE A 176 -9.82 17.28 -4.29
N ILE A 177 -10.87 16.89 -5.02
CA ILE A 177 -11.79 17.83 -5.67
C ILE A 177 -12.89 18.32 -4.71
N PHE A 178 -13.38 17.46 -3.83
CA PHE A 178 -14.49 17.78 -2.93
C PHE A 178 -14.22 18.96 -1.97
N PRO A 179 -13.00 19.13 -1.40
CA PRO A 179 -12.66 20.31 -0.62
C PRO A 179 -12.66 21.62 -1.44
N ILE A 180 -12.46 21.55 -2.76
CA ILE A 180 -12.41 22.74 -3.64
C ILE A 180 -13.81 23.30 -3.90
N PHE A 181 -14.86 22.46 -3.83
CA PHE A 181 -16.25 22.87 -4.04
C PHE A 181 -17.00 23.26 -2.76
N ILE A 182 -16.35 23.14 -1.60
CA ILE A 182 -16.92 23.52 -0.29
C ILE A 182 -16.49 24.95 0.13
N PHE A 183 -15.57 25.58 -0.60
CA PHE A 183 -15.20 26.99 -0.47
C PHE A 183 -15.68 27.80 -1.67
#